data_AF-A0A2H1HXA8-F1
#
_entry.id   AF-A0A2H1HXA8-F1
#
_cell.length_a   1.000
_cell.length_b   1.000
_cell.length_c   1.000
_cell.angle_alpha   90.00
_cell.angle_beta   90.00
_cell.angle_gamma   90.00
#
_symmetry.space_group_name_H-M   'P 1'
#
loop_
_entity.id
_entity.type
_entity.pdbx_description
1 polymer ?
#
loop_
_entity_poly.entity_id
_entity_poly.type
_entity_poly.pdbx_seq_one_letter_code
_entity_poly.pdbx_strand_id
1 'polypeptide(L)'
;MSIVAHLYNFFIGVDTHARKHVYTIITNTGILVATGSFPTSRAGIKRALTWAGRWTKGDLDTLWVVEGTASYGAVLTGHIATTEYPVVEAGRMDAKARYGVGKSDELDSYRIAKSVLALHTDQLRWPRQGEGVRQGLRVLLAARDAMTTERTRMINSLTALVRTVDLGIDARNSLTDAQFVEISKWRSRKEDIGLATSRDEAVRLAKRVLDLDDDLQDNHDKLAELVEASPAAVLLAEPGIGTFTAAVFFTAWSHPGRVRNAAAFAALAGANPIPASSGNTQRHRLNRGGDRQLNRALHTVITNRMIHDQRTKDYVAQRFGEDPTKKSKRELKRKLKWYLARRVFKVLNGLETIPTSA
;
A
#
# COMPACT_ATOMS: atom_id res chain seq x y z
N MET A 1 2.12 17.39 -23.92
CA MET A 1 1.92 17.33 -22.46
C MET A 1 2.70 18.47 -21.83
N SER A 2 2.06 19.29 -21.01
CA SER A 2 2.72 20.43 -20.35
C SER A 2 3.75 19.95 -19.34
N ILE A 3 4.86 20.69 -19.22
CA ILE A 3 5.86 20.50 -18.17
C ILE A 3 5.36 21.21 -16.92
N VAL A 4 5.53 20.58 -15.76
CA VAL A 4 5.04 21.07 -14.47
C VAL A 4 5.57 22.47 -14.14
N ALA A 5 6.85 22.76 -14.41
CA ALA A 5 7.44 24.09 -14.23
C ALA A 5 6.76 25.21 -15.06
N HIS A 6 5.99 24.88 -16.09
CA HIS A 6 5.27 25.89 -16.88
C HIS A 6 3.89 26.23 -16.33
N LEU A 7 3.41 25.51 -15.30
CA LEU A 7 2.05 25.65 -14.76
C LEU A 7 2.00 26.23 -13.35
N TYR A 8 3.12 26.22 -12.64
CA TYR A 8 3.20 26.72 -11.27
C TYR A 8 4.35 27.71 -11.18
N ASN A 9 4.14 28.81 -10.46
CA ASN A 9 5.15 29.84 -10.23
C ASN A 9 6.07 29.45 -9.07
N PHE A 10 5.53 28.74 -8.08
CA PHE A 10 6.25 28.30 -6.88
C PHE A 10 6.09 26.80 -6.61
N PHE A 11 7.13 26.23 -5.99
CA PHE A 11 7.16 24.84 -5.57
C PHE A 11 7.62 24.76 -4.13
N ILE A 12 6.86 24.07 -3.29
CA ILE A 12 7.16 23.92 -1.87
C ILE A 12 7.49 22.46 -1.60
N GLY A 13 8.77 22.16 -1.47
CA GLY A 13 9.23 20.83 -1.07
C GLY A 13 9.19 20.68 0.43
N VAL A 14 8.63 19.57 0.92
CA VAL A 14 8.49 19.31 2.34
C VAL A 14 9.10 17.96 2.69
N ASP A 15 10.18 18.01 3.47
CA ASP A 15 10.77 16.86 4.14
C ASP A 15 10.10 16.66 5.50
N THR A 16 9.58 15.45 5.75
CA THR A 16 8.65 15.18 6.86
C THR A 16 9.26 14.27 7.93
N HIS A 17 9.40 14.82 9.15
CA HIS A 17 9.84 14.08 10.34
C HIS A 17 8.81 14.13 11.47
N ALA A 18 8.96 13.26 12.48
CA ALA A 18 8.01 13.16 13.59
C ALA A 18 7.84 14.45 14.40
N ARG A 19 8.94 15.20 14.64
CA ARG A 19 8.94 16.40 15.51
C ARG A 19 8.69 17.70 14.75
N LYS A 20 9.26 17.82 13.55
CA LYS A 20 9.20 19.01 12.72
C LYS A 20 9.19 18.63 11.24
N HIS A 21 8.65 19.50 10.41
CA HIS A 21 8.80 19.42 8.96
C HIS A 21 9.73 20.54 8.49
N VAL A 22 10.47 20.29 7.41
CA VAL A 22 11.34 21.28 6.78
C VAL A 22 10.79 21.58 5.40
N TYR A 23 10.63 22.87 5.12
CA TYR A 23 9.96 23.40 3.94
C TYR A 23 10.95 24.23 3.15
N THR A 24 11.01 24.02 1.85
CA THR A 24 11.79 24.85 0.94
C THR A 24 10.92 25.31 -0.22
N ILE A 25 10.86 26.63 -0.41
CA ILE A 25 10.15 27.30 -1.49
C ILE A 25 11.14 27.62 -2.59
N ILE A 26 10.85 27.19 -3.82
CA ILE A 26 11.60 27.53 -5.02
C ILE A 26 10.69 28.12 -6.09
N THR A 27 11.26 28.92 -6.99
CA THR A 27 10.57 29.36 -8.21
C THR A 27 10.45 28.22 -9.22
N ASN A 28 9.71 28.45 -10.29
CA ASN A 28 9.63 27.54 -11.43
C ASN A 28 10.95 27.27 -12.19
N THR A 29 11.93 28.17 -12.05
CA THR A 29 13.30 27.99 -12.54
C THR A 29 14.21 27.27 -11.53
N GLY A 30 13.70 26.98 -10.33
CA GLY A 30 14.41 26.32 -9.25
C GLY A 30 15.27 27.24 -8.39
N ILE A 31 15.06 28.57 -8.45
CA ILE A 31 15.74 29.52 -7.58
C ILE A 31 15.16 29.40 -6.17
N LEU A 32 16.02 29.29 -5.16
CA LEU A 32 15.62 29.27 -3.76
C LEU A 32 15.01 30.61 -3.34
N VAL A 33 13.79 30.58 -2.79
CA VAL A 33 13.09 31.75 -2.25
C VAL A 33 13.24 31.80 -0.73
N ALA A 34 12.89 30.71 -0.05
CA ALA A 34 12.94 30.64 1.40
C ALA A 34 13.00 29.18 1.90
N THR A 35 13.59 28.99 3.07
CA THR A 35 13.55 27.72 3.81
C THR A 35 13.04 27.98 5.22
N GLY A 36 12.25 27.06 5.77
CA GLY A 36 11.68 27.17 7.11
C GLY A 36 11.47 25.80 7.75
N SER A 37 11.46 25.77 9.08
CA SER A 37 11.13 24.55 9.82
C SER A 37 10.09 24.83 10.89
N PHE A 38 9.09 23.97 10.97
CA PHE A 38 7.96 24.13 11.87
C PHE A 38 7.64 22.81 12.58
N PRO A 39 7.23 22.84 13.87
CA PRO A 39 6.75 21.67 14.57
C PRO A 39 5.55 21.03 13.88
N THR A 40 5.38 19.71 14.03
CA THR A 40 4.25 18.93 13.48
C THR A 40 2.92 19.14 14.21
N SER A 41 2.87 20.03 15.19
CA SER A 41 1.63 20.38 15.89
C SER A 41 0.66 21.14 14.98
N ARG A 42 -0.64 21.09 15.28
CA ARG A 42 -1.68 21.84 14.52
C ARG A 42 -1.35 23.33 14.38
N ALA A 43 -0.87 23.95 15.46
CA ALA A 43 -0.42 25.35 15.43
C ALA A 43 0.84 25.54 14.57
N GLY A 44 1.79 24.59 14.63
CA GLY A 44 2.99 24.59 13.79
C GLY A 44 2.67 24.50 12.29
N ILE A 45 1.77 23.59 11.92
CA ILE A 45 1.28 23.44 10.53
C ILE A 45 0.56 24.71 10.05
N LYS A 46 -0.31 25.31 10.88
CA LYS A 46 -0.96 26.58 10.54
C LYS A 46 0.06 27.70 10.29
N ARG A 47 1.08 27.80 11.14
CA ARG A 47 2.18 28.77 10.93
C ARG A 47 2.96 28.50 9.65
N ALA A 48 3.21 27.23 9.31
CA ALA A 48 3.87 26.86 8.06
C ALA A 48 3.06 27.29 6.83
N LEU A 49 1.74 27.07 6.83
CA LEU A 49 0.83 27.53 5.76
C LEU A 49 0.83 29.05 5.63
N THR A 50 0.71 29.78 6.75
CA THR A 50 0.78 31.26 6.75
C THR A 50 2.13 31.77 6.27
N TRP A 51 3.23 31.13 6.69
CA TRP A 51 4.58 31.46 6.24
C TRP A 51 4.74 31.24 4.72
N ALA A 52 4.29 30.09 4.21
CA ALA A 52 4.31 29.78 2.79
C ALA A 52 3.52 30.82 1.98
N GLY A 53 2.27 31.10 2.38
CA GLY A 53 1.43 32.10 1.71
C GLY A 53 2.03 33.51 1.70
N ARG A 54 2.77 33.91 2.74
CA ARG A 54 3.49 35.21 2.73
C ARG A 54 4.60 35.24 1.68
N TRP A 55 5.40 34.18 1.59
CA TRP A 55 6.52 34.11 0.63
C TRP A 55 6.05 33.95 -0.82
N THR A 56 4.93 33.26 -1.04
CA THR A 56 4.33 33.12 -2.38
C THR A 56 3.32 34.22 -2.70
N LYS A 57 3.14 35.22 -1.81
CA LYS A 57 2.14 36.29 -1.94
C LYS A 57 0.70 35.78 -2.14
N GLY A 58 0.39 34.60 -1.63
CA GLY A 58 -0.91 33.96 -1.79
C GLY A 58 -1.15 33.37 -3.18
N ASP A 59 -0.13 33.27 -4.03
CA ASP A 59 -0.25 32.74 -5.39
C ASP A 59 -0.69 31.27 -5.37
N LEU A 60 -1.89 30.99 -5.90
CA LEU A 60 -2.47 29.65 -5.95
C LEU A 60 -1.80 28.73 -6.98
N ASP A 61 -1.00 29.30 -7.89
CA ASP A 61 -0.08 28.54 -8.77
C ASP A 61 1.17 28.11 -7.99
N THR A 62 0.97 27.62 -6.76
CA THR A 62 1.98 27.10 -5.84
C THR A 62 1.75 25.60 -5.62
N LEU A 63 2.66 24.76 -6.10
CA LEU A 63 2.58 23.31 -5.93
C LEU A 63 3.31 22.84 -4.67
N TRP A 64 2.59 22.16 -3.78
CA TRP A 64 3.18 21.51 -2.61
C TRP A 64 3.63 20.10 -2.96
N VAL A 65 4.89 19.79 -2.69
CA VAL A 65 5.51 18.48 -2.92
C VAL A 65 5.92 17.92 -1.56
N VAL A 66 5.14 16.97 -1.04
CA VAL A 66 5.30 16.48 0.33
C VAL A 66 5.84 15.06 0.32
N GLU A 67 6.92 14.80 1.05
CA GLU A 67 7.37 13.43 1.29
C GLU A 67 6.45 12.73 2.29
N GLY A 68 6.10 11.47 2.02
CA GLY A 68 5.37 10.64 2.96
C GLY A 68 3.96 11.14 3.25
N THR A 69 3.18 11.47 2.22
CA THR A 69 1.77 11.96 2.36
C THR A 69 0.82 10.94 3.00
N ALA A 70 1.28 9.71 3.24
CA ALA A 70 0.55 8.65 3.93
C ALA A 70 1.18 8.25 5.27
N SER A 71 2.24 8.93 5.71
CA SER A 71 2.96 8.68 6.98
C SER A 71 3.17 10.01 7.73
N TYR A 72 4.41 10.47 7.92
CA TYR A 72 4.72 11.70 8.66
C TYR A 72 4.09 12.95 8.02
N GLY A 73 3.94 12.98 6.70
CA GLY A 73 3.30 14.08 5.99
C GLY A 73 1.77 14.04 5.97
N ALA A 74 1.12 12.97 6.46
CA ALA A 74 -0.32 12.77 6.27
C ALA A 74 -1.19 13.90 6.85
N VAL A 75 -0.85 14.38 8.05
CA VAL A 75 -1.60 15.47 8.72
C VAL A 75 -1.42 16.78 7.96
N LEU A 76 -0.20 17.09 7.53
CA LEU A 76 0.08 18.27 6.70
C LEU A 76 -0.66 18.20 5.37
N THR A 77 -0.62 17.07 4.66
CA THR A 77 -1.32 16.88 3.40
C THR A 77 -2.83 17.08 3.57
N GLY A 78 -3.42 16.58 4.66
CA GLY A 78 -4.83 16.83 4.98
C GLY A 78 -5.12 18.32 5.16
N HIS A 79 -4.28 19.05 5.89
CA HIS A 79 -4.44 20.51 6.06
C HIS A 79 -4.26 21.31 4.76
N ILE A 80 -3.37 20.89 3.86
CA ILE A 80 -3.22 21.54 2.55
C ILE A 80 -4.46 21.24 1.67
N ALA A 81 -5.00 20.02 1.74
CA ALA A 81 -6.17 19.62 0.96
C ALA A 81 -7.46 20.39 1.33
N THR A 82 -7.51 21.03 2.52
CA THR A 82 -8.61 21.95 2.89
C THR A 82 -8.39 23.38 2.38
N THR A 83 -7.33 23.61 1.60
CA THR A 83 -7.02 24.88 0.93
C THR A 83 -7.13 24.71 -0.57
N GLU A 84 -7.00 25.80 -1.34
CA GLU A 84 -7.00 25.75 -2.81
C GLU A 84 -5.65 25.34 -3.40
N TYR A 85 -4.62 25.14 -2.56
CA TYR A 85 -3.30 24.74 -3.03
C TYR A 85 -3.27 23.29 -3.52
N PRO A 86 -2.68 23.01 -4.70
CA PRO A 86 -2.44 21.65 -5.13
C PRO A 86 -1.32 20.99 -4.32
N VAL A 87 -1.52 19.72 -3.96
CA VAL A 87 -0.55 18.92 -3.21
C VAL A 87 -0.28 17.59 -3.90
N VAL A 88 1.01 17.25 -4.03
CA VAL A 88 1.50 16.02 -4.64
C VAL A 88 2.51 15.31 -3.74
N GLU A 89 2.61 14.00 -3.89
CA GLU A 89 3.56 13.16 -3.16
C GLU A 89 4.94 13.19 -3.83
N ALA A 90 5.97 13.45 -3.03
CA ALA A 90 7.36 13.37 -3.45
C ALA A 90 7.72 11.95 -3.91
N GLY A 91 8.59 11.88 -4.90
CA GLY A 91 9.02 10.59 -5.45
C GLY A 91 10.13 10.00 -4.65
N ARG A 92 10.30 8.68 -4.78
CA ARG A 92 11.53 8.06 -4.32
C ARG A 92 12.71 8.66 -5.09
N MET A 93 13.54 9.42 -4.40
CA MET A 93 14.75 10.04 -4.95
C MET A 93 15.89 9.00 -4.99
N ASP A 94 16.66 8.97 -6.08
CA ASP A 94 17.77 8.03 -6.23
C ASP A 94 18.85 8.31 -5.18
N ALA A 95 19.22 7.28 -4.41
CA ALA A 95 20.26 7.37 -3.41
C ALA A 95 21.64 7.69 -4.03
N LYS A 96 21.88 7.29 -5.29
CA LYS A 96 23.13 7.58 -6.00
C LYS A 96 23.31 9.07 -6.29
N ALA A 97 22.22 9.83 -6.44
CA ALA A 97 22.28 11.27 -6.64
C ALA A 97 22.74 12.06 -5.39
N ARG A 98 22.91 11.37 -4.24
CA ARG A 98 23.39 11.98 -2.98
C ARG A 98 24.92 11.93 -2.83
N TYR A 99 25.62 11.19 -3.68
CA TYR A 99 27.06 10.97 -3.51
C TYR A 99 27.83 12.29 -3.78
N GLY A 100 28.44 12.86 -2.73
CA GLY A 100 29.33 14.04 -2.83
C GLY A 100 28.75 15.39 -2.37
N VAL A 101 27.47 15.48 -1.98
CA VAL A 101 26.82 16.77 -1.62
C VAL A 101 26.54 16.92 -0.12
N GLY A 102 26.63 15.83 0.65
CA GLY A 102 26.22 15.81 2.07
C GLY A 102 24.71 15.64 2.26
N LYS A 103 24.28 15.64 3.54
CA LYS A 103 22.90 15.43 3.97
C LYS A 103 22.50 16.47 5.00
N SER A 104 21.46 17.24 4.71
CA SER A 104 20.72 18.08 5.67
C SER A 104 19.24 18.09 5.30
N ASP A 105 18.37 18.38 6.25
CA ASP A 105 16.93 18.42 6.02
C ASP A 105 16.55 19.55 5.03
N GLU A 106 17.29 20.67 5.01
CA GLU A 106 17.10 21.74 4.02
C GLU A 106 17.46 21.29 2.60
N LEU A 107 18.56 20.57 2.44
CA LEU A 107 18.95 20.00 1.15
C LEU A 107 17.92 18.99 0.65
N ASP A 108 17.38 18.17 1.55
CA ASP A 108 16.38 17.16 1.19
C ASP A 108 15.04 17.81 0.82
N SER A 109 14.56 18.80 1.58
CA SER A 109 13.35 19.58 1.20
C SER A 109 13.51 20.36 -0.12
N TYR A 110 14.68 20.95 -0.38
CA TYR A 110 14.98 21.59 -1.68
C TYR A 110 14.96 20.59 -2.83
N ARG A 111 15.57 19.42 -2.65
CA ARG A 111 15.56 18.33 -3.63
C ARG A 111 14.13 17.86 -3.91
N ILE A 112 13.31 17.71 -2.87
CA ILE A 112 11.90 17.35 -2.99
C ILE A 112 11.17 18.38 -3.87
N ALA A 113 11.32 19.67 -3.60
CA ALA A 113 10.73 20.75 -4.41
C ALA A 113 11.15 20.64 -5.88
N LYS A 114 12.45 20.47 -6.13
CA LYS A 114 13.03 20.40 -7.47
C LYS A 114 12.62 19.14 -8.24
N SER A 115 12.25 18.06 -7.53
CA SER A 115 12.00 16.74 -8.12
C SER A 115 10.85 16.70 -9.13
N VAL A 116 9.96 17.69 -9.11
CA VAL A 116 8.77 17.73 -9.96
C VAL A 116 8.90 18.70 -11.14
N LEU A 117 9.87 19.62 -11.14
CA LEU A 117 9.96 20.72 -12.12
C LEU A 117 9.96 20.20 -13.57
N ALA A 118 10.77 19.17 -13.84
CA ALA A 118 10.96 18.61 -15.17
C ALA A 118 9.94 17.51 -15.54
N LEU A 119 8.99 17.20 -14.65
CA LEU A 119 7.98 16.19 -14.92
C LEU A 119 6.93 16.73 -15.90
N HIS A 120 6.34 15.83 -16.67
CA HIS A 120 5.05 16.10 -17.29
C HIS A 120 3.94 16.06 -16.23
N THR A 121 2.88 16.83 -16.44
CA THR A 121 1.75 16.90 -15.49
C THR A 121 1.12 15.55 -15.19
N ASP A 122 1.06 14.65 -16.16
CA ASP A 122 0.51 13.30 -15.99
C ASP A 122 1.40 12.37 -15.13
N GLN A 123 2.63 12.81 -14.81
CA GLN A 123 3.57 12.09 -13.93
C GLN A 123 3.50 12.56 -12.47
N LEU A 124 2.72 13.61 -12.18
CA LEU A 124 2.47 14.04 -10.81
C LEU A 124 1.77 12.92 -10.02
N ARG A 125 2.16 12.78 -8.75
CA ARG A 125 1.60 11.77 -7.84
C ARG A 125 0.60 12.44 -6.91
N TRP A 126 -0.67 12.27 -7.20
CA TRP A 126 -1.72 12.77 -6.32
C TRP A 126 -1.81 11.89 -5.05
N PRO A 127 -1.87 12.48 -3.85
CA PRO A 127 -2.02 11.73 -2.61
C PRO A 127 -3.29 10.88 -2.63
N ARG A 128 -3.30 9.78 -1.88
CA ARG A 128 -4.56 9.06 -1.64
C ARG A 128 -5.49 9.97 -0.84
N GLN A 129 -6.78 9.97 -1.16
CA GLN A 129 -7.80 10.62 -0.34
C GLN A 129 -7.75 10.05 1.08
N GLY A 130 -7.71 10.97 2.04
CA GLY A 130 -7.51 10.69 3.46
C GLY A 130 -8.79 10.71 4.30
N GLU A 131 -9.97 10.71 3.68
CA GLU A 131 -11.24 10.94 4.37
C GLU A 131 -12.27 9.82 4.10
N GLY A 132 -13.29 9.78 4.96
CA GLY A 132 -14.45 8.89 4.85
C GLY A 132 -14.09 7.40 4.79
N VAL A 133 -14.86 6.66 4.00
CA VAL A 133 -14.74 5.20 3.87
C VAL A 133 -13.31 4.75 3.50
N ARG A 134 -12.61 5.51 2.64
CA ARG A 134 -11.25 5.16 2.21
C ARG A 134 -10.24 5.22 3.34
N GLN A 135 -10.39 6.19 4.26
CA GLN A 135 -9.56 6.28 5.45
C GLN A 135 -9.79 5.06 6.35
N GLY A 136 -11.06 4.73 6.61
CA GLY A 136 -11.45 3.56 7.40
C GLY A 136 -10.88 2.26 6.82
N LEU A 137 -11.04 2.04 5.51
CA LEU A 137 -10.47 0.87 4.83
C LEU A 137 -8.94 0.80 4.99
N ARG A 138 -8.22 1.92 4.86
CA ARG A 138 -6.76 1.93 5.05
C ARG A 138 -6.34 1.57 6.48
N VAL A 139 -7.08 2.06 7.48
CA VAL A 139 -6.85 1.72 8.89
C VAL A 139 -7.06 0.22 9.11
N LEU A 140 -8.19 -0.32 8.64
CA LEU A 140 -8.50 -1.74 8.77
C LEU A 140 -7.51 -2.64 8.02
N LEU A 141 -7.07 -2.24 6.82
CA LEU A 141 -6.05 -2.98 6.06
C LEU A 141 -4.70 -3.01 6.77
N ALA A 142 -4.30 -1.90 7.42
CA ALA A 142 -3.07 -1.85 8.21
C ALA A 142 -3.18 -2.71 9.47
N ALA A 143 -4.29 -2.62 10.19
CA ALA A 143 -4.56 -3.47 11.36
C ALA A 143 -4.54 -4.96 10.99
N ARG A 144 -5.18 -5.34 9.87
CA ARG A 144 -5.20 -6.72 9.38
C ARG A 144 -3.79 -7.27 9.14
N ASP A 145 -2.91 -6.48 8.52
CA ASP A 145 -1.55 -6.90 8.22
C ASP A 145 -0.70 -7.09 9.49
N ALA A 146 -0.89 -6.22 10.48
CA ALA A 146 -0.28 -6.36 11.81
C ALA A 146 -0.77 -7.63 12.52
N MET A 147 -2.08 -7.86 12.59
CA MET A 147 -2.67 -9.03 13.24
C MET A 147 -2.30 -10.33 12.52
N THR A 148 -2.28 -10.35 11.19
CA THR A 148 -1.85 -11.54 10.40
C THR A 148 -0.39 -11.88 10.67
N THR A 149 0.47 -10.86 10.76
CA THR A 149 1.89 -11.01 11.05
C THR A 149 2.10 -11.52 12.48
N GLU A 150 1.37 -10.97 13.45
CA GLU A 150 1.39 -11.42 14.82
C GLU A 150 0.93 -12.87 14.95
N ARG A 151 -0.20 -13.23 14.32
CA ARG A 151 -0.75 -14.59 14.32
C ARG A 151 0.27 -15.58 13.78
N THR A 152 0.87 -15.27 12.64
CA THR A 152 1.92 -16.11 12.03
C THR A 152 3.11 -16.29 12.97
N ARG A 153 3.53 -15.23 13.67
CA ARG A 153 4.59 -15.32 14.68
C ARG A 153 4.19 -16.23 15.84
N MET A 154 2.97 -16.11 16.38
CA MET A 154 2.49 -16.96 17.47
C MET A 154 2.41 -18.44 17.06
N ILE A 155 1.90 -18.75 15.87
CA ILE A 155 1.86 -20.12 15.33
C ILE A 155 3.27 -20.69 15.21
N ASN A 156 4.21 -19.92 14.66
CA ASN A 156 5.59 -20.37 14.50
C ASN A 156 6.27 -20.61 15.85
N SER A 157 6.07 -19.71 16.82
CA SER A 157 6.59 -19.87 18.19
C SER A 157 6.00 -21.10 18.88
N LEU A 158 4.68 -21.31 18.78
CA LEU A 158 4.03 -22.48 19.38
C LEU A 158 4.50 -23.77 18.73
N THR A 159 4.54 -23.81 17.38
CA THR A 159 5.02 -24.97 16.62
C THR A 159 6.46 -25.31 16.95
N ALA A 160 7.33 -24.31 17.13
CA ALA A 160 8.71 -24.53 17.54
C ALA A 160 8.78 -25.12 18.96
N LEU A 161 8.02 -24.56 19.90
CA LEU A 161 7.99 -25.02 21.29
C LEU A 161 7.58 -26.49 21.41
N VAL A 162 6.46 -26.88 20.77
CA VAL A 162 5.97 -28.27 20.83
C VAL A 162 6.82 -29.26 20.03
N ARG A 163 7.76 -28.78 19.20
CA ARG A 163 8.76 -29.62 18.53
C ARG A 163 10.02 -29.82 19.36
N THR A 164 10.36 -28.85 20.19
CA THR A 164 11.55 -28.91 21.06
C THR A 164 11.25 -29.59 22.39
N VAL A 165 10.02 -29.48 22.88
CA VAL A 165 9.58 -30.07 24.15
C VAL A 165 8.43 -31.03 23.87
N ASP A 166 8.57 -32.29 24.30
CA ASP A 166 7.49 -33.26 24.21
C ASP A 166 6.37 -32.91 25.21
N LEU A 167 5.35 -32.22 24.70
CA LEU A 167 4.16 -31.83 25.45
C LEU A 167 2.95 -32.73 25.16
N GLY A 168 3.15 -33.83 24.41
CA GLY A 168 2.09 -34.75 23.99
C GLY A 168 1.34 -34.35 22.72
N ILE A 169 1.94 -33.49 21.87
CA ILE A 169 1.37 -33.07 20.58
C ILE A 169 2.23 -33.59 19.43
N ASP A 170 1.62 -34.27 18.45
CA ASP A 170 2.31 -34.61 17.20
C ASP A 170 2.47 -33.36 16.33
N ALA A 171 3.68 -32.81 16.34
CA ALA A 171 4.06 -31.61 15.60
C ALA A 171 4.92 -31.90 14.35
N ARG A 172 4.86 -33.12 13.79
CA ARG A 172 5.53 -33.44 12.52
C ARG A 172 5.00 -32.61 11.35
N ASN A 173 3.72 -32.25 11.40
CA ASN A 173 3.07 -31.34 10.46
C ASN A 173 2.82 -29.97 11.11
N SER A 174 2.27 -29.03 10.34
CA SER A 174 1.77 -27.77 10.91
C SER A 174 0.63 -28.04 11.88
N LEU A 175 0.57 -27.27 12.97
CA LEU A 175 -0.52 -27.35 13.93
C LEU A 175 -1.85 -26.94 13.28
N THR A 176 -2.90 -27.65 13.66
CA THR A 176 -4.27 -27.42 13.20
C THR A 176 -5.03 -26.51 14.16
N ASP A 177 -6.14 -25.93 13.68
CA ASP A 177 -7.00 -25.10 14.52
C ASP A 177 -7.55 -25.87 15.73
N ALA A 178 -7.86 -27.16 15.55
CA ALA A 178 -8.26 -28.05 16.64
C ALA A 178 -7.17 -28.20 17.71
N GLN A 179 -5.90 -28.26 17.31
CA GLN A 179 -4.77 -28.34 18.25
C GLN A 179 -4.57 -27.01 18.98
N PHE A 180 -4.79 -25.84 18.34
CA PHE A 180 -4.78 -24.57 19.06
C PHE A 180 -5.86 -24.54 20.16
N VAL A 181 -7.07 -24.98 19.83
CA VAL A 181 -8.17 -25.08 20.82
C VAL A 181 -7.83 -26.06 21.94
N GLU A 182 -7.28 -27.22 21.62
CA GLU A 182 -6.85 -28.21 22.63
C GLU A 182 -5.81 -27.63 23.58
N ILE A 183 -4.72 -27.08 23.04
CA ILE A 183 -3.61 -26.51 23.81
C ILE A 183 -4.10 -25.35 24.67
N SER A 184 -4.96 -24.48 24.15
CA SER A 184 -5.51 -23.33 24.89
C SER A 184 -6.29 -23.72 26.17
N LYS A 185 -6.77 -24.96 26.23
CA LYS A 185 -7.58 -25.52 27.31
C LYS A 185 -6.80 -26.43 28.26
N TRP A 186 -5.49 -26.61 28.04
CA TRP A 186 -4.67 -27.40 28.95
C TRP A 186 -4.73 -26.84 30.38
N ARG A 187 -4.90 -27.76 31.33
CA ARG A 187 -4.91 -27.46 32.76
C ARG A 187 -3.55 -27.79 33.36
N SER A 188 -3.25 -27.19 34.51
CA SER A 188 -2.04 -27.50 35.27
C SER A 188 -1.95 -29.00 35.59
N ARG A 189 -0.75 -29.56 35.44
CA ARG A 189 -0.43 -30.96 35.72
C ARG A 189 0.70 -31.01 36.75
N LYS A 190 0.84 -32.13 37.45
CA LYS A 190 2.02 -32.38 38.29
C LYS A 190 3.15 -32.86 37.38
N GLU A 191 4.00 -31.93 36.98
CA GLU A 191 5.13 -32.14 36.06
C GLU A 191 6.38 -31.45 36.63
N ASP A 192 7.54 -31.72 36.04
CA ASP A 192 8.76 -30.96 36.32
C ASP A 192 8.58 -29.46 35.95
N ILE A 193 9.30 -28.57 36.64
CA ILE A 193 9.19 -27.12 36.47
C ILE A 193 9.41 -26.68 35.01
N GLY A 194 10.32 -27.33 34.27
CA GLY A 194 10.58 -27.01 32.87
C GLY A 194 9.41 -27.37 31.95
N LEU A 195 8.79 -28.53 32.18
CA LEU A 195 7.61 -28.98 31.43
C LEU A 195 6.38 -28.11 31.75
N ALA A 196 6.16 -27.80 33.04
CA ALA A 196 5.09 -26.91 33.47
C ALA A 196 5.22 -25.53 32.82
N THR A 197 6.42 -24.93 32.84
CA THR A 197 6.69 -23.63 32.20
C THR A 197 6.43 -23.67 30.70
N SER A 198 6.88 -24.73 30.02
CA SER A 198 6.66 -24.91 28.58
C SER A 198 5.17 -25.06 28.25
N ARG A 199 4.41 -25.75 29.10
CA ARG A 199 2.97 -25.93 28.94
C ARG A 199 2.21 -24.60 29.10
N ASP A 200 2.57 -23.80 30.09
CA ASP A 200 1.96 -22.48 30.32
C ASP A 200 2.23 -21.53 29.14
N GLU A 201 3.45 -21.52 28.61
CA GLU A 201 3.79 -20.73 27.43
C GLU A 201 3.04 -21.22 26.18
N ALA A 202 2.90 -22.54 26.00
CA ALA A 202 2.11 -23.11 24.91
C ALA A 202 0.63 -22.68 25.00
N VAL A 203 0.04 -22.71 26.19
CA VAL A 203 -1.33 -22.22 26.45
C VAL A 203 -1.45 -20.74 26.09
N ARG A 204 -0.51 -19.90 26.52
CA ARG A 204 -0.50 -18.46 26.24
C ARG A 204 -0.44 -18.17 24.74
N LEU A 205 0.45 -18.86 24.01
CA LEU A 205 0.58 -18.71 22.56
C LEU A 205 -0.68 -19.18 21.82
N ALA A 206 -1.25 -20.32 22.21
CA ALA A 206 -2.47 -20.86 21.60
C ALA A 206 -3.67 -19.92 21.81
N LYS A 207 -3.86 -19.41 23.03
CA LYS A 207 -4.91 -18.40 23.31
C LYS A 207 -4.75 -17.17 22.43
N ARG A 208 -3.53 -16.63 22.30
CA ARG A 208 -3.29 -15.46 21.45
C ARG A 208 -3.57 -15.73 19.97
N VAL A 209 -3.35 -16.95 19.47
CA VAL A 209 -3.73 -17.32 18.10
C VAL A 209 -5.26 -17.25 17.93
N LEU A 210 -6.01 -17.79 18.88
CA LEU A 210 -7.48 -17.78 18.85
C LEU A 210 -8.05 -16.36 18.96
N ASP A 211 -7.54 -15.54 19.89
CA ASP A 211 -7.94 -14.12 20.01
C ASP A 211 -7.70 -13.36 18.69
N LEU A 212 -6.58 -13.64 18.02
CA LEU A 212 -6.27 -13.02 16.72
C LEU A 212 -7.14 -13.54 15.58
N ASP A 213 -7.67 -14.77 15.67
CA ASP A 213 -8.65 -15.29 14.71
C ASP A 213 -9.96 -14.52 14.81
N ASP A 214 -10.45 -14.29 16.04
CA ASP A 214 -11.65 -13.49 16.30
C ASP A 214 -11.43 -12.04 15.83
N ASP A 215 -10.31 -11.40 16.21
CA ASP A 215 -9.97 -10.04 15.78
C ASP A 215 -9.88 -9.92 14.24
N LEU A 216 -9.35 -10.94 13.56
CA LEU A 216 -9.25 -10.96 12.09
C LEU A 216 -10.60 -11.13 11.41
N GLN A 217 -11.54 -11.83 12.04
CA GLN A 217 -12.91 -11.99 11.57
C GLN A 217 -13.69 -10.69 11.75
N ASP A 218 -13.64 -10.08 12.94
CA ASP A 218 -14.24 -8.76 13.20
C ASP A 218 -13.72 -7.68 12.22
N ASN A 219 -12.42 -7.70 11.94
CA ASN A 219 -11.81 -6.83 10.96
C ASN A 219 -12.31 -7.10 9.53
N HIS A 220 -12.51 -8.37 9.17
CA HIS A 220 -13.06 -8.73 7.86
C HIS A 220 -14.49 -8.21 7.71
N ASP A 221 -15.32 -8.34 8.74
CA ASP A 221 -16.72 -7.93 8.69
C ASP A 221 -16.86 -6.40 8.61
N LYS A 222 -16.03 -5.66 9.36
CA LYS A 222 -15.92 -4.19 9.21
C LYS A 222 -15.40 -3.78 7.83
N LEU A 223 -14.48 -4.53 7.23
CA LEU A 223 -14.06 -4.28 5.85
C LEU A 223 -15.21 -4.51 4.87
N ALA A 224 -16.06 -5.51 5.11
CA ALA A 224 -17.20 -5.83 4.24
C ALA A 224 -18.21 -4.69 4.26
N GLU A 225 -18.61 -4.26 5.45
CA GLU A 225 -19.51 -3.11 5.65
C GLU A 225 -19.01 -1.86 4.91
N LEU A 226 -17.73 -1.51 5.08
CA LEU A 226 -17.15 -0.34 4.41
C LEU A 226 -17.04 -0.50 2.89
N VAL A 227 -16.73 -1.70 2.39
CA VAL A 227 -16.67 -1.94 0.94
C VAL A 227 -18.06 -1.83 0.32
N GLU A 228 -19.06 -2.45 0.94
CA GLU A 228 -20.45 -2.44 0.50
C GLU A 228 -21.07 -1.04 0.53
N ALA A 229 -20.75 -0.25 1.57
CA ALA A 229 -21.15 1.16 1.68
C ALA A 229 -20.40 2.10 0.72
N SER A 230 -19.49 1.59 -0.10
CA SER A 230 -18.68 2.40 -1.02
C SER A 230 -19.00 2.11 -2.48
N PRO A 231 -18.66 3.03 -3.41
CA PRO A 231 -18.70 2.74 -4.84
C PRO A 231 -17.87 1.52 -5.28
N ALA A 232 -16.95 1.04 -4.43
CA ALA A 232 -16.15 -0.15 -4.72
C ALA A 232 -16.95 -1.46 -4.65
N ALA A 233 -18.19 -1.46 -4.16
CA ALA A 233 -19.04 -2.65 -4.09
C ALA A 233 -19.17 -3.37 -5.44
N VAL A 234 -19.13 -2.63 -6.57
CA VAL A 234 -19.13 -3.21 -7.92
C VAL A 234 -17.98 -4.20 -8.17
N LEU A 235 -16.87 -4.07 -7.45
CA LEU A 235 -15.74 -5.00 -7.55
C LEU A 235 -16.08 -6.39 -6.99
N LEU A 236 -17.07 -6.52 -6.09
CA LEU A 236 -17.47 -7.82 -5.53
C LEU A 236 -18.16 -8.71 -6.57
N ALA A 237 -18.72 -8.13 -7.63
CA ALA A 237 -19.30 -8.88 -8.75
C ALA A 237 -18.23 -9.49 -9.68
N GLU A 238 -16.96 -9.07 -9.57
CA GLU A 238 -15.87 -9.62 -10.37
C GLU A 238 -15.38 -10.96 -9.79
N PRO A 239 -15.30 -12.03 -10.60
CA PRO A 239 -14.90 -13.36 -10.11
C PRO A 239 -13.61 -13.33 -9.28
N GLY A 240 -13.58 -14.01 -8.14
CA GLY A 240 -12.41 -14.12 -7.27
C GLY A 240 -11.96 -12.81 -6.59
N ILE A 241 -12.65 -11.69 -6.79
CA ILE A 241 -12.49 -10.51 -5.93
C ILE A 241 -13.41 -10.69 -4.72
N GLY A 242 -12.85 -10.56 -3.52
CA GLY A 242 -13.61 -10.55 -2.27
C GLY A 242 -13.33 -9.26 -1.51
N THR A 243 -13.98 -9.08 -0.37
CA THR A 243 -13.92 -7.89 0.49
C THR A 243 -12.51 -7.33 0.66
N PHE A 244 -11.56 -8.16 1.13
CA PHE A 244 -10.19 -7.72 1.36
C PHE A 244 -9.51 -7.22 0.07
N THR A 245 -9.65 -7.95 -1.04
CA THR A 245 -8.99 -7.55 -2.30
C THR A 245 -9.65 -6.34 -2.93
N ALA A 246 -10.98 -6.21 -2.83
CA ALA A 246 -11.72 -5.01 -3.21
C ALA A 246 -11.25 -3.77 -2.43
N ALA A 247 -11.13 -3.87 -1.10
CA ALA A 247 -10.61 -2.80 -0.25
C ALA A 247 -9.19 -2.38 -0.66
N VAL A 248 -8.29 -3.33 -0.92
CA VAL A 248 -6.93 -3.04 -1.39
C VAL A 248 -6.95 -2.34 -2.75
N PHE A 249 -7.77 -2.81 -3.70
CA PHE A 249 -7.87 -2.18 -5.03
C PHE A 249 -8.40 -0.76 -4.94
N PHE A 250 -9.47 -0.55 -4.16
CA PHE A 250 -10.11 0.74 -4.01
C PHE A 250 -9.21 1.76 -3.31
N THR A 251 -8.52 1.36 -2.24
CA THR A 251 -7.58 2.25 -1.53
C THR A 251 -6.29 2.50 -2.34
N ALA A 252 -5.84 1.53 -3.13
CA ALA A 252 -4.67 1.70 -3.99
C ALA A 252 -4.95 2.55 -5.23
N TRP A 253 -6.16 2.53 -5.79
CA TRP A 253 -6.60 3.47 -6.83
C TRP A 253 -6.95 4.84 -6.25
N SER A 254 -7.62 4.83 -5.10
CA SER A 254 -8.19 5.97 -4.37
C SER A 254 -9.29 6.70 -5.12
N HIS A 255 -8.96 7.49 -6.14
CA HIS A 255 -9.92 8.35 -6.81
C HIS A 255 -9.50 8.58 -8.27
N PRO A 256 -10.41 9.10 -9.11
CA PRO A 256 -10.09 9.43 -10.49
C PRO A 256 -8.94 10.45 -10.57
N GLY A 257 -8.15 10.38 -11.63
CA GLY A 257 -6.98 11.25 -11.83
C GLY A 257 -5.73 10.86 -11.02
N ARG A 258 -5.85 10.11 -9.90
CA ARG A 258 -4.67 9.69 -9.11
C ARG A 258 -3.73 8.78 -9.90
N VAL A 259 -4.31 7.82 -10.62
CA VAL A 259 -3.56 6.88 -11.46
C VAL A 259 -3.92 7.14 -12.91
N ARG A 260 -2.97 7.68 -13.67
CA ARG A 260 -3.19 8.21 -15.03
C ARG A 260 -3.78 7.21 -16.04
N ASN A 261 -3.47 5.92 -15.92
CA ASN A 261 -4.00 4.89 -16.83
C ASN A 261 -3.82 3.47 -16.27
N ALA A 262 -4.43 2.50 -16.96
CA ALA A 262 -4.41 1.09 -16.60
C ALA A 262 -2.99 0.48 -16.55
N ALA A 263 -2.08 0.96 -17.41
CA ALA A 263 -0.69 0.52 -17.40
C ALA A 263 0.07 1.04 -16.17
N ALA A 264 -0.21 2.28 -15.76
CA ALA A 264 0.32 2.87 -14.53
C ALA A 264 -0.22 2.16 -13.28
N PHE A 265 -1.48 1.73 -13.26
CA PHE A 265 -2.03 0.94 -12.15
C PHE A 265 -1.37 -0.44 -12.05
N ALA A 266 -1.15 -1.11 -13.19
CA ALA A 266 -0.38 -2.35 -13.21
C ALA A 266 1.08 -2.15 -12.78
N ALA A 267 1.68 -1.00 -13.10
CA ALA A 267 3.02 -0.65 -12.65
C ALA A 267 3.10 -0.34 -11.15
N LEU A 268 2.08 0.34 -10.61
CA LEU A 268 1.91 0.56 -9.17
C LEU A 268 1.87 -0.79 -8.43
N ALA A 269 1.19 -1.79 -8.99
CA ALA A 269 1.15 -3.14 -8.43
C ALA A 269 2.43 -3.96 -8.65
N GLY A 270 3.44 -3.45 -9.38
CA GLY A 270 4.60 -4.24 -9.80
C GLY A 270 4.25 -5.42 -10.73
N ALA A 271 3.08 -5.37 -11.40
CA ALA A 271 2.60 -6.41 -12.32
C ALA A 271 2.94 -6.10 -13.78
N ASN A 272 3.45 -4.91 -14.09
CA ASN A 272 3.82 -4.53 -15.44
C ASN A 272 5.09 -5.27 -15.92
N PRO A 273 5.14 -5.68 -17.19
CA PRO A 273 6.38 -6.16 -17.79
C PRO A 273 7.35 -4.98 -17.98
N ILE A 274 8.61 -5.14 -17.56
CA ILE A 274 9.66 -4.14 -17.79
C ILE A 274 10.51 -4.60 -18.97
N PRO A 275 10.62 -3.81 -20.07
CA PRO A 275 11.53 -4.10 -21.15
C PRO A 275 12.97 -4.27 -20.63
N ALA A 276 13.61 -5.38 -21.01
CA ALA A 276 15.00 -5.71 -20.70
C ALA A 276 15.68 -6.32 -21.93
N SER A 277 15.31 -5.78 -23.10
CA SER A 277 15.73 -6.20 -24.42
C SER A 277 16.93 -5.36 -24.86
N SER A 278 17.91 -5.99 -25.53
CA SER A 278 18.96 -5.32 -26.29
C SER A 278 19.14 -6.04 -27.63
N GLY A 279 19.23 -5.30 -28.73
CA GLY A 279 19.29 -5.89 -30.08
C GLY A 279 18.06 -6.73 -30.42
N ASN A 280 18.26 -7.90 -31.04
CA ASN A 280 17.19 -8.77 -31.54
C ASN A 280 16.44 -9.59 -30.46
N THR A 281 16.84 -9.53 -29.19
CA THR A 281 16.20 -10.33 -28.14
C THR A 281 15.10 -9.54 -27.44
N GLN A 282 13.83 -9.92 -27.63
CA GLN A 282 12.72 -9.38 -26.85
C GLN A 282 12.59 -10.10 -25.49
N ARG A 283 13.05 -9.45 -24.42
CA ARG A 283 12.94 -9.96 -23.05
C ARG A 283 12.29 -8.93 -22.14
N HIS A 284 11.47 -9.43 -21.22
CA HIS A 284 10.93 -8.65 -20.13
C HIS A 284 11.44 -9.15 -18.78
N ARG A 285 11.77 -8.23 -17.87
CA ARG A 285 12.12 -8.54 -16.48
C ARG A 285 10.97 -8.22 -15.53
N LEU A 286 11.05 -8.79 -14.32
CA LEU A 286 10.09 -8.56 -13.26
C LEU A 286 10.24 -7.16 -12.67
N ASN A 287 9.13 -6.45 -12.47
CA ASN A 287 9.11 -5.29 -11.60
C ASN A 287 9.15 -5.74 -10.13
N ARG A 288 10.26 -5.46 -9.44
CA ARG A 288 10.41 -5.70 -7.99
C ARG A 288 9.98 -4.50 -7.14
N GLY A 289 9.63 -3.38 -7.76
CA GLY A 289 9.04 -2.23 -7.08
C GLY A 289 7.52 -2.34 -6.96
N GLY A 290 6.92 -1.25 -6.50
CA GLY A 290 5.47 -1.12 -6.37
C GLY A 290 4.90 -1.55 -5.01
N ASP A 291 3.60 -1.41 -4.90
CA ASP A 291 2.78 -1.75 -3.74
C ASP A 291 2.64 -3.27 -3.61
N ARG A 292 3.24 -3.83 -2.56
CA ARG A 292 3.27 -5.27 -2.31
C ARG A 292 1.91 -5.82 -1.88
N GLN A 293 1.11 -5.02 -1.19
CA GLN A 293 -0.24 -5.40 -0.78
C GLN A 293 -1.14 -5.49 -2.02
N LEU A 294 -1.03 -4.52 -2.93
CA LEU A 294 -1.72 -4.55 -4.23
C LEU A 294 -1.30 -5.77 -5.06
N ASN A 295 0.00 -6.10 -5.13
CA ASN A 295 0.46 -7.30 -5.84
C ASN A 295 -0.06 -8.60 -5.21
N ARG A 296 -0.13 -8.67 -3.87
CA ARG A 296 -0.70 -9.79 -3.12
C ARG A 296 -2.19 -9.95 -3.42
N ALA A 297 -2.96 -8.86 -3.42
CA ALA A 297 -4.38 -8.89 -3.78
C ALA A 297 -4.61 -9.43 -5.20
N LEU A 298 -3.86 -8.95 -6.19
CA LEU A 298 -3.91 -9.51 -7.55
C LEU A 298 -3.54 -11.00 -7.56
N HIS A 299 -2.58 -11.42 -6.73
CA HIS A 299 -2.19 -12.82 -6.65
C HIS A 299 -3.31 -13.71 -6.13
N THR A 300 -3.95 -13.30 -5.03
CA THR A 300 -5.04 -14.02 -4.40
C THR A 300 -6.19 -14.22 -5.38
N VAL A 301 -6.61 -13.15 -6.07
CA VAL A 301 -7.70 -13.21 -7.06
C VAL A 301 -7.34 -14.14 -8.21
N ILE A 302 -6.13 -14.05 -8.77
CA ILE A 302 -5.74 -14.93 -9.88
C ILE A 302 -5.66 -16.39 -9.44
N THR A 303 -5.14 -16.68 -8.26
CA THR A 303 -5.09 -18.07 -7.75
C THR A 303 -6.50 -18.63 -7.57
N ASN A 304 -7.43 -17.83 -7.02
CA ASN A 304 -8.83 -18.23 -6.89
C ASN A 304 -9.49 -18.45 -8.27
N ARG A 305 -9.35 -17.50 -9.20
CA ARG A 305 -9.89 -17.64 -10.57
C ARG A 305 -9.39 -18.88 -11.29
N MET A 306 -8.11 -19.23 -11.14
CA MET A 306 -7.56 -20.45 -11.76
C MET A 306 -8.19 -21.75 -11.22
N ILE A 307 -8.77 -21.73 -10.01
CA ILE A 307 -9.39 -22.88 -9.37
C ILE A 307 -10.92 -22.89 -9.59
N HIS A 308 -11.57 -21.73 -9.64
CA HIS A 308 -13.03 -21.63 -9.61
C HIS A 308 -13.67 -20.97 -10.83
N ASP A 309 -12.95 -20.13 -11.59
CA ASP A 309 -13.51 -19.43 -12.75
C ASP A 309 -13.25 -20.20 -14.05
N GLN A 310 -14.31 -20.74 -14.65
CA GLN A 310 -14.22 -21.57 -15.85
C GLN A 310 -13.54 -20.84 -17.02
N ARG A 311 -13.87 -19.56 -17.22
CA ARG A 311 -13.26 -18.74 -18.28
C ARG A 311 -11.74 -18.64 -18.12
N THR A 312 -11.26 -18.48 -16.89
CA THR A 312 -9.82 -18.45 -16.61
C THR A 312 -9.21 -19.83 -16.84
N LYS A 313 -9.87 -20.93 -16.44
CA LYS A 313 -9.39 -22.29 -16.69
C LYS A 313 -9.23 -22.57 -18.18
N ASP A 314 -10.24 -22.25 -18.99
CA ASP A 314 -10.23 -22.47 -20.44
C ASP A 314 -9.08 -21.71 -21.11
N TYR A 315 -8.88 -20.45 -20.72
CA TYR A 315 -7.77 -19.63 -21.21
C TYR A 315 -6.40 -20.21 -20.82
N VAL A 316 -6.27 -20.77 -19.62
CA VAL A 316 -5.04 -21.42 -19.15
C VAL A 316 -4.76 -22.68 -19.96
N ALA A 317 -5.77 -23.55 -20.13
CA ALA A 317 -5.67 -24.78 -20.89
C ALA A 317 -5.32 -24.52 -22.36
N GLN A 318 -6.02 -23.57 -23.00
CA GLN A 318 -5.78 -23.22 -24.40
C GLN A 318 -4.34 -22.72 -24.65
N ARG A 319 -3.78 -21.93 -23.71
CA ARG A 319 -2.51 -21.25 -23.94
C ARG A 319 -1.29 -22.04 -23.52
N PHE A 320 -1.44 -23.01 -22.62
CA PHE A 320 -0.31 -23.73 -22.04
C PHE A 320 -0.52 -25.24 -21.84
N GLY A 321 -1.60 -25.80 -22.39
CA GLY A 321 -1.99 -27.19 -22.23
C GLY A 321 -2.61 -27.47 -20.85
N GLU A 322 -3.08 -28.70 -20.68
CA GLU A 322 -3.70 -29.17 -19.42
C GLU A 322 -2.69 -29.20 -18.26
N ASP A 323 -1.42 -29.51 -18.55
CA ASP A 323 -0.32 -29.58 -17.57
C ASP A 323 0.84 -28.62 -17.86
N PRO A 324 0.70 -27.32 -17.53
CA PRO A 324 1.75 -26.34 -17.82
C PRO A 324 2.98 -26.51 -16.92
N THR A 325 4.17 -26.38 -17.52
CA THR A 325 5.45 -26.38 -16.78
C THR A 325 5.50 -25.26 -15.72
N LYS A 326 6.36 -25.41 -14.70
CA LYS A 326 6.53 -24.40 -13.63
C LYS A 326 6.91 -23.01 -14.16
N LYS A 327 7.72 -22.95 -15.23
CA LYS A 327 8.10 -21.69 -15.91
C LYS A 327 6.90 -21.04 -16.59
N SER A 328 6.14 -21.85 -17.34
CA SER A 328 4.88 -21.44 -17.98
C SER A 328 3.87 -20.90 -16.95
N LYS A 329 3.62 -21.62 -15.85
CA LYS A 329 2.70 -21.19 -14.77
C LYS A 329 3.08 -19.82 -14.19
N ARG A 330 4.37 -19.53 -14.02
CA ARG A 330 4.85 -18.22 -13.51
C ARG A 330 4.61 -17.09 -14.52
N GLU A 331 4.87 -17.33 -15.80
CA GLU A 331 4.64 -16.35 -16.87
C GLU A 331 3.14 -16.09 -17.09
N LEU A 332 2.32 -17.14 -17.06
CA LEU A 332 0.87 -17.07 -17.09
C LEU A 332 0.33 -16.21 -15.94
N LYS A 333 0.69 -16.51 -14.68
CA LYS A 333 0.24 -15.73 -13.52
C LYS A 333 0.61 -14.26 -13.65
N ARG A 334 1.78 -13.93 -14.21
CA ARG A 334 2.18 -12.53 -14.47
C ARG A 334 1.26 -11.85 -15.49
N LYS A 335 0.99 -12.50 -16.62
CA LYS A 335 0.05 -11.98 -17.63
C LYS A 335 -1.34 -11.79 -17.04
N LEU A 336 -1.86 -12.78 -16.32
CA LEU A 336 -3.17 -12.71 -15.67
C LEU A 336 -3.24 -11.56 -14.66
N LYS A 337 -2.21 -11.36 -13.80
CA LYS A 337 -2.15 -10.21 -12.89
C LYS A 337 -2.20 -8.88 -13.64
N TRP A 338 -1.47 -8.77 -14.76
CA TRP A 338 -1.48 -7.56 -15.58
C TRP A 338 -2.86 -7.27 -16.19
N TYR A 339 -3.53 -8.28 -16.75
CA TYR A 339 -4.89 -8.14 -17.27
C TYR A 339 -5.90 -7.78 -16.17
N LEU A 340 -5.81 -8.44 -15.01
CA LEU A 340 -6.67 -8.15 -13.86
C LEU A 340 -6.48 -6.70 -13.39
N ALA A 341 -5.24 -6.23 -13.24
CA ALA A 341 -4.97 -4.85 -12.86
C ALA A 341 -5.64 -3.85 -13.83
N ARG A 342 -5.57 -4.11 -15.13
CA ARG A 342 -6.22 -3.27 -16.14
C ARG A 342 -7.75 -3.33 -16.06
N ARG A 343 -8.33 -4.50 -15.81
CA ARG A 343 -9.77 -4.70 -15.63
C ARG A 343 -10.27 -3.94 -14.41
N VAL A 344 -9.63 -4.12 -13.25
CA VAL A 344 -9.96 -3.42 -12.01
C VAL A 344 -9.88 -1.92 -12.20
N PHE A 345 -8.82 -1.42 -12.83
CA PHE A 345 -8.69 0.01 -13.14
C PHE A 345 -9.85 0.53 -14.02
N LYS A 346 -10.24 -0.24 -15.05
CA LYS A 346 -11.37 0.15 -15.92
C LYS A 346 -12.69 0.19 -15.15
N VAL A 347 -12.94 -0.79 -14.27
CA VAL A 347 -14.15 -0.82 -13.43
C VAL A 347 -14.16 0.40 -12.49
N LEU A 348 -13.05 0.67 -11.80
CA LEU A 348 -12.95 1.79 -10.86
C LEU A 348 -13.06 3.17 -11.54
N ASN A 349 -12.46 3.36 -12.72
CA ASN A 349 -12.66 4.59 -13.48
C ASN A 349 -14.06 4.71 -14.08
N GLY A 350 -14.77 3.60 -14.29
CA GLY A 350 -16.17 3.61 -14.71
C GLY A 350 -17.14 4.11 -13.62
N LEU A 351 -16.69 4.26 -12.37
CA LEU A 351 -17.51 4.80 -11.29
C LEU A 351 -17.90 6.28 -11.50
N GLU A 352 -17.20 7.00 -12.38
CA GLU A 352 -17.55 8.39 -12.75
C GLU A 352 -18.77 8.49 -13.66
N THR A 353 -19.16 7.41 -14.37
CA THR A 353 -20.27 7.47 -15.34
C THR A 353 -21.64 7.25 -14.72
N ILE A 354 -21.73 7.10 -13.39
CA ILE A 354 -23.00 6.98 -12.67
C ILE A 354 -23.24 8.35 -12.02
N PRO A 355 -24.20 9.15 -12.52
CA PRO A 355 -24.59 10.38 -11.85
C PRO A 355 -24.97 10.03 -10.42
N THR A 356 -24.36 10.72 -9.44
CA THR A 356 -24.80 10.63 -8.06
C THR A 356 -26.22 11.18 -8.03
N SER A 357 -27.22 10.33 -7.83
CA SER A 357 -28.60 10.78 -7.64
C SER A 357 -28.63 11.72 -6.43
N ALA A 358 -29.03 12.96 -6.69
CA ALA A 358 -29.19 14.01 -5.69
C ALA A 358 -30.24 13.65 -4.63
#